data_AF-A0AAW8BGN3-F1
#
_entry.id   AF-A0AAW8BGN3-F1
#
_cell.length_a   1.000
_cell.length_b   1.000
_cell.length_c   1.000
_cell.angle_alpha   90.00
_cell.angle_beta   90.00
_cell.angle_gamma   90.00
#
_symmetry.space_group_name_H-M   'P 1'
#
loop_
_entity.id
_entity.type
_entity.pdbx_description
1 polymer ?
#
loop_
_entity_poly.entity_id
_entity_poly.type
_entity_poly.pdbx_seq_one_letter_code
_entity_poly.pdbx_strand_id
1 'polypeptide(L)'
;MRADDYIKYAAAMVRERIEWTTDEIGGACCGHGHDIPLDALMYLRADVEALAAKFGDINTYSDGRKVKTGTQIEHGVYTEKVWHPDPSAEKPHSWRGHLLSDPGIPSPGIYEVTTYPATQEIHVRVVRTA
;
A
#
# COMPACT_ATOMS: atom_id res chain seq x y z
N MET A 1 -2.99 -14.10 -18.82
CA MET A 1 -2.97 -12.81 -18.10
C MET A 1 -3.85 -11.85 -18.86
N ARG A 2 -4.81 -11.21 -18.18
CA ARG A 2 -5.91 -10.48 -18.82
C ARG A 2 -5.82 -8.97 -18.52
N ALA A 3 -6.39 -8.15 -19.41
CA ALA A 3 -6.31 -6.68 -19.32
C ALA A 3 -7.11 -6.10 -18.13
N ASP A 4 -8.19 -6.77 -17.72
CA ASP A 4 -8.99 -6.44 -16.54
C ASP A 4 -8.17 -6.53 -15.25
N ASP A 5 -7.30 -7.54 -15.10
CA ASP A 5 -6.41 -7.66 -13.94
C ASP A 5 -5.44 -6.48 -13.84
N TYR A 6 -4.94 -5.98 -14.97
CA TYR A 6 -4.10 -4.78 -15.00
C TYR A 6 -4.85 -3.51 -14.60
N ILE A 7 -6.13 -3.39 -14.94
CA ILE A 7 -6.95 -2.24 -14.50
C ILE A 7 -7.17 -2.28 -12.99
N LYS A 8 -7.45 -3.46 -12.41
CA LYS A 8 -7.56 -3.64 -10.95
C LYS A 8 -6.26 -3.32 -10.23
N TYR A 9 -5.13 -3.79 -10.77
CA TYR A 9 -3.81 -3.45 -10.28
C TYR A 9 -3.53 -1.94 -10.35
N ALA A 10 -3.82 -1.30 -11.48
CA ALA A 10 -3.64 0.14 -11.66
C ALA A 10 -4.50 0.94 -10.66
N ALA A 11 -5.75 0.54 -10.44
CA ALA A 11 -6.63 1.16 -9.44
C ALA A 11 -6.02 1.09 -8.03
N ALA A 12 -5.52 -0.08 -7.63
CA ALA A 12 -4.88 -0.24 -6.33
C ALA A 12 -3.59 0.59 -6.18
N MET A 13 -2.76 0.66 -7.22
CA MET A 13 -1.55 1.50 -7.25
C MET A 13 -1.87 3.00 -7.19
N VAL A 14 -2.92 3.44 -7.91
CA VAL A 14 -3.38 4.83 -7.89
C VAL A 14 -3.87 5.20 -6.50
N ARG A 15 -4.69 4.35 -5.88
CA ARG A 15 -5.16 4.53 -4.50
C ARG A 15 -3.99 4.69 -3.54
N GLU A 16 -3.06 3.73 -3.52
CA GLU A 16 -1.91 3.74 -2.59
C GLU A 16 -1.07 5.01 -2.73
N ARG A 17 -0.78 5.45 -3.96
CA ARG A 17 0.00 6.66 -4.21
C ARG A 17 -0.75 7.92 -3.77
N ILE A 18 -2.06 8.00 -3.98
CA ILE A 18 -2.85 9.16 -3.60
C ILE A 18 -3.04 9.23 -2.08
N GLU A 19 -3.25 8.10 -1.42
CA GLU A 19 -3.29 8.00 0.05
C GLU A 19 -1.98 8.52 0.65
N TRP A 20 -0.84 8.02 0.18
CA TRP A 20 0.48 8.49 0.64
C TRP A 20 0.71 9.99 0.33
N THR A 21 0.40 10.44 -0.88
CA THR A 21 0.59 11.84 -1.28
C THR A 21 -0.27 12.80 -0.45
N THR A 22 -1.50 12.39 -0.13
CA THR A 22 -2.43 13.20 0.67
C THR A 22 -1.97 13.29 2.13
N ASP A 23 -1.46 12.18 2.68
CA ASP A 23 -0.91 12.14 4.03
C ASP A 23 0.33 13.04 4.16
N GLU A 24 1.26 12.96 3.20
CA GLU A 24 2.46 13.81 3.18
C GLU A 24 2.10 15.31 3.08
N ILE A 25 1.15 15.68 2.21
CA ILE A 25 0.69 17.08 2.08
C ILE A 25 -0.01 17.54 3.38
N GLY A 26 -0.85 16.69 3.98
CA GLY A 26 -1.54 16.99 5.23
C GLY A 26 -0.58 17.17 6.41
N GLY A 27 0.44 16.30 6.51
CA GLY A 27 1.47 16.34 7.54
C GLY A 27 2.44 17.52 7.42
N ALA A 28 2.61 18.07 6.22
CA ALA A 28 3.49 19.21 5.97
C ALA A 28 2.97 20.55 6.53
N CYS A 29 1.80 20.58 7.19
CA CYS A 29 1.21 21.79 7.82
C CYS A 29 1.23 23.03 6.90
N CYS A 30 1.04 22.82 5.61
CA CYS A 30 1.11 23.89 4.61
C CYS A 30 -0.04 24.88 4.83
N GLY A 31 0.30 26.18 4.81
CA GLY A 31 -0.59 27.25 5.27
C GLY A 31 -1.99 27.19 4.67
N HIS A 32 -2.13 27.11 3.34
CA HIS A 32 -3.39 26.98 2.58
C HIS A 32 -3.05 26.57 1.13
N GLY A 33 -4.00 26.04 0.34
CA GLY A 33 -3.91 26.04 -1.14
C GLY A 33 -3.80 24.69 -1.86
N HIS A 34 -4.11 23.57 -1.20
CA HIS A 34 -4.06 22.24 -1.83
C HIS A 34 -5.43 21.58 -2.06
N ASP A 35 -6.52 22.20 -1.62
CA ASP A 35 -7.86 21.58 -1.69
C ASP A 35 -8.26 21.18 -3.12
N ILE A 36 -8.12 22.09 -4.09
CA ILE A 36 -8.48 21.82 -5.50
C ILE A 36 -7.60 20.72 -6.11
N PRO A 37 -6.24 20.76 -6.00
CA PRO A 37 -5.40 19.65 -6.44
C PRO A 37 -5.70 18.32 -5.75
N LEU A 38 -5.97 18.32 -4.44
CA LEU A 38 -6.29 17.10 -3.69
C LEU A 38 -7.63 16.51 -4.14
N ASP A 39 -8.65 17.35 -4.34
CA ASP A 39 -9.94 16.92 -4.91
C ASP A 39 -9.75 16.28 -6.30
N ALA A 40 -8.93 16.89 -7.16
CA ALA A 40 -8.64 16.33 -8.48
C ALA A 40 -7.98 14.94 -8.40
N LEU A 41 -7.08 14.72 -7.44
CA LEU A 41 -6.51 13.40 -7.19
C LEU A 41 -7.57 12.42 -6.68
N MET A 42 -8.42 12.83 -5.75
CA MET A 42 -9.50 11.97 -5.24
C MET A 42 -10.51 11.59 -6.33
N TYR A 43 -10.84 12.50 -7.25
CA TYR A 43 -11.67 12.18 -8.42
C TYR A 43 -10.97 11.21 -9.37
N LEU A 44 -9.68 11.41 -9.66
CA LEU A 44 -8.91 10.45 -10.46
C LEU A 44 -8.94 9.05 -9.84
N ARG A 45 -8.74 8.94 -8.52
CA ARG A 45 -8.84 7.67 -7.81
C ARG A 45 -10.22 7.04 -8.01
N ALA A 46 -11.28 7.80 -7.76
CA ALA A 46 -12.66 7.32 -7.86
C ALA A 46 -12.99 6.83 -9.29
N ASP A 47 -12.55 7.56 -10.32
CA ASP A 47 -12.79 7.20 -11.72
C ASP A 47 -12.09 5.89 -12.11
N VAL A 48 -10.84 5.69 -11.67
CA VAL A 48 -10.09 4.46 -11.94
C VAL A 48 -10.66 3.28 -11.17
N GLU A 49 -11.06 3.46 -9.91
CA GLU A 49 -11.74 2.42 -9.12
C GLU A 49 -13.09 2.05 -9.72
N ALA A 50 -13.88 3.03 -10.17
CA ALA A 50 -15.15 2.79 -10.84
C ALA A 50 -14.98 2.04 -12.18
N LEU A 51 -13.90 2.32 -12.92
CA LEU A 51 -13.56 1.56 -14.12
C LEU A 51 -13.18 0.12 -13.78
N ALA A 52 -12.35 -0.11 -12.76
CA ALA A 52 -11.94 -1.44 -12.31
C ALA A 52 -13.12 -2.29 -11.82
N ALA A 53 -14.07 -1.67 -11.10
CA ALA A 53 -15.26 -2.34 -10.57
C ALA A 53 -16.19 -2.92 -11.66
N LYS A 54 -16.10 -2.43 -12.90
CA LYS A 54 -16.82 -3.03 -14.05
C LYS A 54 -16.34 -4.43 -14.39
N PHE A 55 -15.19 -4.86 -13.87
CA PHE A 55 -14.58 -6.15 -14.12
C PHE A 55 -14.65 -7.09 -12.89
N GLY A 56 -15.67 -6.92 -12.04
CA GLY A 56 -15.95 -7.78 -10.88
C GLY A 56 -15.33 -7.26 -9.58
N ASP A 57 -14.98 -8.16 -8.66
CA ASP A 57 -14.33 -7.79 -7.41
C ASP A 57 -12.99 -7.08 -7.69
N ILE A 58 -12.89 -5.82 -7.24
CA ILE A 58 -11.69 -4.98 -7.38
C ILE A 58 -10.51 -5.50 -6.55
N ASN A 59 -10.77 -6.33 -5.53
CA ASN A 59 -9.75 -6.83 -4.62
C ASN A 59 -9.21 -8.21 -5.00
N THR A 60 -9.72 -8.82 -6.06
CA THR A 60 -9.35 -10.18 -6.47
C THR A 60 -9.13 -10.23 -8.00
N TYR A 61 -7.99 -10.80 -8.40
CA TYR A 61 -7.64 -11.08 -9.79
C TYR A 61 -8.44 -12.25 -10.35
N SER A 62 -8.43 -12.39 -11.67
CA SER A 62 -9.15 -13.44 -12.38
C SER A 62 -8.70 -14.86 -12.05
N ASP A 63 -7.48 -15.04 -11.53
CA ASP A 63 -6.92 -16.30 -11.05
C ASP A 63 -7.17 -16.56 -9.55
N GLY A 64 -7.92 -15.68 -8.88
CA GLY A 64 -8.24 -15.77 -7.46
C GLY A 64 -7.21 -15.15 -6.52
N ARG A 65 -6.06 -14.69 -7.03
CA ARG A 65 -5.06 -13.96 -6.24
C ARG A 65 -5.61 -12.61 -5.76
N LYS A 66 -5.13 -12.14 -4.62
CA LYS A 66 -5.53 -10.84 -4.06
C LYS A 66 -4.78 -9.69 -4.72
N VAL A 67 -5.46 -8.58 -4.96
CA VAL A 67 -4.82 -7.37 -5.50
C VAL A 67 -3.92 -6.73 -4.46
N LYS A 68 -4.35 -6.71 -3.20
CA LYS A 68 -3.62 -6.13 -2.07
C LYS A 68 -3.74 -7.06 -0.86
N THR A 69 -2.65 -7.22 -0.12
CA THR A 69 -2.64 -7.87 1.19
C THR A 69 -1.97 -6.96 2.21
N GLY A 70 -2.25 -7.17 3.49
CA GLY A 70 -1.64 -6.43 4.57
C GLY A 70 -1.42 -7.31 5.79
N THR A 71 -0.45 -6.92 6.61
CA THR A 71 -0.18 -7.57 7.90
C THR A 71 0.25 -6.53 8.92
N GLN A 72 0.05 -6.84 10.19
CA GLN A 72 0.39 -5.94 11.29
C GLN A 72 1.89 -6.05 11.61
N ILE A 73 2.57 -4.90 11.72
CA ILE A 73 3.94 -4.83 12.23
C ILE A 73 3.91 -4.79 13.75
N GLU A 74 3.14 -3.86 14.30
CA GLU A 74 2.86 -3.76 15.74
C GLU A 74 1.46 -3.18 15.95
N HIS A 75 1.01 -3.08 17.21
CA HIS A 75 -0.36 -2.63 17.49
C HIS A 75 -0.64 -1.27 16.85
N GLY A 76 -1.64 -1.22 15.96
CA GLY A 76 -2.04 -0.02 15.22
C GLY A 76 -1.17 0.31 13.99
N VAL A 77 -0.10 -0.44 13.73
CA VAL A 77 0.85 -0.19 12.63
C VAL A 77 0.83 -1.35 11.66
N TYR A 78 0.49 -1.07 10.41
CA TYR A 78 0.34 -2.09 9.38
C TYR A 78 1.30 -1.82 8.22
N THR A 79 1.63 -2.91 7.52
CA THR A 79 2.24 -2.84 6.20
C THR A 79 1.34 -3.52 5.20
N GLU A 80 1.29 -2.98 4.00
CA GLU A 80 0.48 -3.49 2.92
C GLU A 80 1.31 -3.61 1.64
N LYS A 81 0.87 -4.49 0.74
CA LYS A 81 1.50 -4.72 -0.55
C LYS A 81 0.42 -4.88 -1.60
N VAL A 82 0.47 -4.03 -2.63
CA VAL A 82 -0.22 -4.27 -3.90
C VAL A 82 0.62 -5.21 -4.74
N TRP A 83 0.06 -6.33 -5.15
CA TRP A 83 0.75 -7.37 -5.92
C TRP A 83 0.57 -7.15 -7.41
N HIS A 84 1.60 -7.35 -8.21
CA HIS A 84 1.45 -7.37 -9.65
C HIS A 84 0.58 -8.59 -10.10
N PRO A 85 -0.27 -8.43 -11.14
CA PRO A 85 -1.12 -9.51 -11.64
C PRO A 85 -0.30 -10.70 -12.17
N ASP A 86 0.88 -10.44 -12.73
CA ASP A 86 1.90 -11.45 -13.01
C ASP A 86 2.83 -11.65 -11.80
N PRO A 87 2.83 -12.80 -11.12
CA PRO A 87 3.74 -13.06 -10.02
C PRO A 87 5.21 -13.13 -10.46
N SER A 88 5.48 -13.47 -11.73
CA SER A 88 6.84 -13.59 -12.25
C SER A 88 7.48 -12.25 -12.59
N ALA A 89 6.67 -11.18 -12.70
CA ALA A 89 7.15 -9.82 -12.88
C ALA A 89 7.68 -9.18 -11.58
N GLU A 90 7.42 -9.80 -10.43
CA GLU A 90 7.92 -9.36 -9.13
C GLU A 90 8.96 -10.33 -8.57
N LYS A 91 9.90 -9.79 -7.80
CA LYS A 91 10.83 -10.57 -6.99
C LYS A 91 10.50 -10.37 -5.52
N PRO A 92 10.81 -11.35 -4.65
CA PRO A 92 10.79 -11.12 -3.21
C PRO A 92 11.58 -9.87 -2.85
N HIS A 93 11.03 -9.06 -1.95
CA HIS A 93 11.64 -7.80 -1.54
C HIS A 93 11.61 -7.69 -0.02
N SER A 94 12.70 -7.18 0.54
CA SER A 94 12.84 -6.98 1.98
C SER A 94 13.24 -5.54 2.28
N TRP A 95 12.67 -4.99 3.34
CA TRP A 95 13.02 -3.67 3.86
C TRP A 95 12.94 -3.65 5.39
N ARG A 96 13.52 -2.61 5.99
CA ARG A 96 13.59 -2.44 7.43
C ARG A 96 13.12 -1.06 7.83
N GLY A 97 12.59 -0.94 9.03
CA GLY A 97 12.22 0.33 9.65
C GLY A 97 12.36 0.29 11.16
N HIS A 98 12.13 1.46 11.76
CA HIS A 98 12.10 1.63 13.21
C HIS A 98 10.67 1.54 13.72
N LEU A 99 10.49 0.95 14.90
CA LEU A 99 9.19 0.97 15.59
C LEU A 99 8.82 2.42 15.95
N LEU A 100 7.53 2.69 16.03
CA LEU A 100 7.04 4.03 16.35
C LEU A 100 7.41 4.39 17.80
N SER A 101 7.77 5.66 17.98
CA SER A 101 8.20 6.23 19.24
C SER A 101 7.83 7.71 19.29
N ASP A 102 7.60 8.25 20.48
CA ASP A 102 7.31 9.67 20.63
C ASP A 102 8.53 10.52 20.19
N PRO A 103 8.31 11.74 19.69
CA PRO A 103 9.38 12.64 19.30
C PRO A 103 10.42 12.83 20.42
N GLY A 104 11.69 12.56 20.10
CA GLY A 104 12.79 12.66 21.07
C GLY A 104 13.02 11.41 21.92
N ILE A 105 12.16 10.39 21.83
CA ILE A 105 12.36 9.09 22.47
C ILE A 105 13.00 8.12 21.46
N PRO A 106 14.11 7.44 21.78
CA PRO A 106 14.69 6.43 20.90
C PRO A 106 13.69 5.34 20.52
N SER A 107 13.74 4.89 19.27
CA SER A 107 12.90 3.78 18.81
C SER A 107 13.05 2.55 19.72
N PRO A 108 11.95 1.91 20.16
CA PRO A 108 12.00 0.74 21.02
C PRO A 108 12.42 -0.54 20.29
N GLY A 109 12.80 -0.44 19.01
CA GLY A 109 13.26 -1.57 18.22
C GLY A 109 13.33 -1.30 16.72
N ILE A 110 13.48 -2.38 15.97
CA ILE A 110 13.41 -2.40 14.51
C ILE A 110 12.44 -3.47 14.05
N TYR A 111 11.90 -3.29 12.85
CA TYR A 111 11.18 -4.34 12.14
C TYR A 111 11.84 -4.60 10.78
N GLU A 112 11.67 -5.82 10.29
CA GLU A 112 12.03 -6.25 8.95
C GLU A 112 10.81 -6.88 8.30
N VAL A 113 10.49 -6.45 7.09
CA VAL A 113 9.39 -7.00 6.30
C VAL A 113 9.98 -7.69 5.08
N THR A 114 9.42 -8.84 4.72
CA THR A 114 9.73 -9.55 3.47
C THR A 114 8.46 -9.96 2.76
N THR A 115 8.38 -9.72 1.46
CA THR A 115 7.23 -10.07 0.60
C THR A 115 7.54 -11.25 -0.31
N TYR A 116 6.56 -12.12 -0.54
CA TYR A 116 6.68 -13.29 -1.41
C TYR A 116 5.61 -13.26 -2.51
N PRO A 117 5.95 -12.80 -3.74
CA PRO A 117 4.96 -12.62 -4.81
C PRO A 117 4.16 -13.88 -5.21
N ALA A 118 4.80 -15.05 -5.14
CA ALA A 118 4.19 -16.32 -5.50
C ALA A 118 3.07 -16.74 -4.55
N THR A 119 3.23 -16.51 -3.24
CA THR A 119 2.26 -16.89 -2.20
C THR A 119 1.40 -15.71 -1.72
N GLN A 120 1.76 -14.48 -2.09
CA GLN A 120 1.17 -13.23 -1.61
C GLN A 120 1.30 -13.04 -0.10
N GLU A 121 2.34 -13.63 0.48
CA GLU A 121 2.63 -13.54 1.90
C GLU A 121 3.51 -12.32 2.20
N ILE A 122 3.23 -11.70 3.35
CA ILE A 122 4.06 -10.65 3.94
C ILE A 122 4.53 -11.17 5.29
N HIS A 123 5.82 -11.43 5.41
CA HIS A 123 6.45 -11.84 6.65
C HIS A 123 6.99 -10.61 7.38
N VAL A 124 6.67 -10.47 8.67
CA VAL A 124 7.21 -9.40 9.52
C VAL A 124 7.97 -10.01 10.69
N ARG A 125 9.17 -9.51 10.91
CA ARG A 125 10.00 -9.81 12.08
C ARG A 125 10.24 -8.53 12.87
N VAL A 126 9.90 -8.54 14.15
CA VAL A 126 10.15 -7.43 15.07
C VAL A 126 11.26 -7.80 16.05
N VAL A 127 12.19 -6.88 16.27
CA VAL A 127 13.27 -7.01 17.27
C VAL A 127 13.22 -5.78 18.17
N ARG A 128 12.84 -5.98 19.44
CA ARG A 128 12.78 -4.90 20.45
C ARG A 128 14.13 -4.75 21.14
N THR A 129 14.55 -3.51 21.36
CA THR A 129 15.68 -3.18 22.23
C THR A 129 15.17 -3.22 23.68
N ALA A 130 15.84 -4.01 24.52
CA ALA A 130 15.49 -4.19 25.93
C ALA A 130 15.60 -2.91 26.74
#